data_AF-A0A0F9G0A2-F1
#
_entry.id   AF-A0A0F9G0A2-F1
#
_cell.length_a   1.000
_cell.length_b   1.000
_cell.length_c   1.000
_cell.angle_alpha   90.00
_cell.angle_beta   90.00
_cell.angle_gamma   90.00
#
_symmetry.space_group_name_H-M   'P 1'
#
loop_
_entity.id
_entity.type
_entity.pdbx_description
1 polymer ?
#
loop_
_entity_poly.entity_id
_entity_poly.type
_entity_poly.pdbx_seq_one_letter_code
_entity_poly.pdbx_strand_id
1 'polypeptide(L)'
;MLSVDYLIQLVSKVSEGQDNFEKGAVGINGYGFVFKNFDNKSKNSFMIPNGSSKLSSFGAFKDIYKKFIKNQKKVPRFEKLLKYDPKLDLYIGGALRSLVPELKFGGYEHLFGVWLLVKTPKNQIFPMTLYYDQSGTSIGAWTSNYYIFTEEKVFSQQFEALINFSPFSFSNIELEEFIEALGSSLNKVPISDFEGVYTHDLGKNLMGIRSGKPFIETIENECQKGKKKEDTWSYSILGNDLAMDFFYDYIKILGDYLTHDEKEQYPNETPEDLQKTLIERSYEHLVDHAHKQKSRLAFIVLGDLMMSYRAKMTEDLKQLILEYSDWKYEKEQLKNKKDRIERKRFLNEFRKKIKEYDGTEEIIIPLHTVTHVINEKKVKGENTPIWLQNIDYTIKE
;
A
#
# COMPACT_ATOMS: atom_id res chain seq x y z
N MET A 1 -7.00 -25.04 15.20
CA MET A 1 -6.92 -25.03 13.73
C MET A 1 -8.30 -25.41 13.25
N LEU A 2 -8.95 -24.57 12.44
CA LEU A 2 -10.20 -24.97 11.78
C LEU A 2 -9.89 -26.11 10.81
N SER A 3 -10.80 -27.06 10.62
CA SER A 3 -10.65 -28.08 9.57
C SER A 3 -11.33 -27.61 8.29
N VAL A 4 -10.88 -28.14 7.16
CA VAL A 4 -11.51 -27.92 5.85
C VAL A 4 -12.99 -28.36 5.89
N ASP A 5 -13.29 -29.52 6.49
CA ASP A 5 -14.66 -30.02 6.68
C ASP A 5 -15.55 -29.05 7.44
N TYR A 6 -15.01 -28.40 8.47
CA TYR A 6 -15.74 -27.41 9.24
C TYR A 6 -16.12 -26.19 8.38
N LEU A 7 -15.23 -25.73 7.50
CA LEU A 7 -15.54 -24.64 6.58
C LEU A 7 -16.66 -25.01 5.60
N ILE A 8 -16.68 -26.24 5.09
CA ILE A 8 -17.74 -26.75 4.18
C ILE A 8 -19.08 -26.79 4.89
N GLN A 9 -19.11 -27.33 6.11
CA GLN A 9 -20.32 -27.38 6.91
C GLN A 9 -20.82 -25.97 7.21
N LEU A 10 -19.92 -25.06 7.57
CA LEU A 10 -20.26 -23.69 7.89
C LEU A 10 -20.82 -22.95 6.67
N VAL A 11 -20.14 -22.99 5.52
CA VAL A 11 -20.60 -22.31 4.29
C VAL A 11 -21.93 -22.89 3.79
N SER A 12 -22.15 -24.19 3.96
CA SER A 12 -23.42 -24.83 3.60
C SER A 12 -24.57 -24.41 4.52
N LYS A 13 -24.36 -24.40 5.84
CA LYS A 13 -25.39 -23.94 6.79
C LYS A 13 -25.81 -22.49 6.54
N VAL A 14 -24.86 -21.60 6.31
CA VAL A 14 -25.21 -20.19 6.04
C VAL A 14 -25.88 -20.02 4.67
N SER A 15 -25.57 -20.85 3.68
CA SER A 15 -26.29 -20.85 2.39
C SER A 15 -27.77 -21.24 2.54
N GLU A 16 -28.11 -21.98 3.59
CA GLU A 16 -29.47 -22.37 3.98
C GLU A 16 -30.14 -21.32 4.90
N GLY A 17 -29.50 -20.17 5.13
CA GLY A 17 -30.02 -19.06 5.93
C GLY A 17 -29.68 -19.13 7.43
N GLN A 18 -28.84 -20.07 7.85
CA GLN A 18 -28.41 -20.18 9.25
C GLN A 18 -27.13 -19.37 9.50
N ASP A 19 -27.24 -18.05 9.52
CA ASP A 19 -26.10 -17.13 9.74
C ASP A 19 -25.34 -17.45 11.04
N ASN A 20 -24.03 -17.20 11.04
CA ASN A 20 -23.17 -17.34 12.21
C ASN A 20 -22.08 -16.25 12.23
N PHE A 21 -22.43 -15.08 12.74
CA PHE A 21 -21.54 -13.92 12.77
C PHE A 21 -20.27 -14.17 13.61
N GLU A 22 -20.37 -14.90 14.73
CA GLU A 22 -19.21 -15.23 15.59
C GLU A 22 -18.15 -16.06 14.86
N LYS A 23 -18.58 -16.85 13.88
CA LYS A 23 -17.68 -17.65 13.02
C LYS A 23 -17.36 -16.95 11.71
N GLY A 24 -17.77 -15.69 11.56
CA GLY A 24 -17.56 -14.89 10.36
C GLY A 24 -18.29 -15.44 9.15
N ALA A 25 -19.52 -15.94 9.32
CA ALA A 25 -20.24 -16.61 8.25
C ALA A 25 -21.67 -16.07 8.10
N VAL A 26 -22.07 -15.78 6.86
CA VAL A 26 -23.39 -15.24 6.51
C VAL A 26 -23.84 -15.76 5.15
N GLY A 27 -25.14 -15.79 4.89
CA GLY A 27 -25.65 -16.19 3.58
C GLY A 27 -27.04 -15.66 3.25
N ILE A 28 -27.39 -15.63 1.97
CA ILE A 28 -28.69 -15.17 1.50
C ILE A 28 -29.01 -15.84 0.16
N ASN A 29 -30.29 -16.18 -0.08
CA ASN A 29 -30.77 -16.70 -1.36
C ASN A 29 -29.96 -17.90 -1.91
N GLY A 30 -29.51 -18.81 -1.04
CA GLY A 30 -28.69 -19.96 -1.45
C GLY A 30 -27.19 -19.65 -1.61
N TYR A 31 -26.77 -18.40 -1.46
CA TYR A 31 -25.36 -18.04 -1.32
C TYR A 31 -24.91 -18.16 0.12
N GLY A 32 -23.74 -18.75 0.35
CA GLY A 32 -23.06 -18.79 1.63
C GLY A 32 -21.68 -18.18 1.54
N PHE A 33 -21.30 -17.40 2.55
CA PHE A 33 -20.03 -16.68 2.62
C PHE A 33 -19.38 -16.92 3.98
N VAL A 34 -18.13 -17.37 3.99
CA VAL A 34 -17.32 -17.51 5.21
C VAL A 34 -16.09 -16.63 5.08
N PHE A 35 -15.98 -15.62 5.93
CA PHE A 35 -14.94 -14.60 5.94
C PHE A 35 -13.82 -14.97 6.91
N LYS A 36 -12.57 -14.76 6.50
CA LYS A 36 -11.36 -15.08 7.27
C LYS A 36 -10.24 -14.06 6.99
N ASN A 37 -9.39 -13.86 7.99
CA ASN A 37 -8.21 -13.00 7.88
C ASN A 37 -7.12 -13.67 7.02
N PHE A 38 -6.34 -12.86 6.28
CA PHE A 38 -5.15 -13.26 5.53
C PHE A 38 -3.90 -13.46 6.40
N ASP A 39 -3.87 -12.94 7.63
CA ASP A 39 -2.66 -12.97 8.45
C ASP A 39 -2.16 -14.42 8.67
N ASN A 40 -1.00 -14.75 8.08
CA ASN A 40 -0.35 -16.05 8.16
C ASN A 40 0.04 -16.45 9.59
N LYS A 41 0.06 -15.50 10.53
CA LYS A 41 0.23 -15.78 11.97
C LYS A 41 -1.09 -16.15 12.66
N SER A 42 -2.23 -16.01 11.98
CA SER A 42 -3.51 -16.51 12.48
C SER A 42 -3.56 -18.04 12.31
N LYS A 43 -4.11 -18.75 13.31
CA LYS A 43 -4.25 -20.22 13.32
C LYS A 43 -5.22 -20.77 12.24
N ASN A 44 -5.63 -19.93 11.28
CA ASN A 44 -6.70 -20.12 10.31
C ASN A 44 -6.31 -19.75 8.87
N SER A 45 -5.02 -19.50 8.58
CA SER A 45 -4.59 -19.18 7.21
C SER A 45 -4.52 -20.44 6.36
N PHE A 46 -5.53 -20.68 5.52
CA PHE A 46 -5.53 -21.76 4.51
C PHE A 46 -4.93 -21.31 3.18
N MET A 47 -4.53 -20.03 3.09
CA MET A 47 -4.22 -19.36 1.82
C MET A 47 -3.14 -18.29 2.01
N ILE A 48 -2.24 -18.16 1.05
CA ILE A 48 -1.31 -17.02 0.98
C ILE A 48 -2.02 -15.88 0.24
N PRO A 49 -2.02 -14.62 0.74
CA PRO A 49 -2.73 -13.49 0.12
C PRO A 49 -2.23 -13.11 -1.27
N ASN A 50 -1.10 -13.65 -1.73
CA ASN A 50 -0.47 -13.22 -2.96
C ASN A 50 -1.33 -13.54 -4.19
N GLY A 51 -1.35 -12.56 -5.10
CA GLY A 51 -1.82 -12.57 -6.48
C GLY A 51 -3.23 -13.07 -6.79
N SER A 52 -4.17 -12.80 -5.88
CA SER A 52 -5.54 -12.63 -6.35
C SER A 52 -5.60 -11.53 -7.41
N SER A 53 -6.27 -11.79 -8.53
CA SER A 53 -6.53 -10.81 -9.59
C SER A 53 -7.89 -10.17 -9.38
N LYS A 54 -7.99 -8.86 -9.61
CA LYS A 54 -9.26 -8.14 -9.50
C LYS A 54 -10.30 -8.72 -10.47
N LEU A 55 -11.43 -9.18 -9.93
CA LEU A 55 -12.57 -9.65 -10.72
C LEU A 55 -13.54 -8.49 -10.99
N SER A 56 -13.92 -7.74 -9.95
CA SER A 56 -14.87 -6.63 -10.07
C SER A 56 -14.68 -5.59 -8.96
N SER A 57 -15.10 -4.35 -9.22
CA SER A 57 -15.34 -3.37 -8.15
C SER A 57 -16.63 -3.72 -7.38
N PHE A 58 -16.72 -3.25 -6.14
CA PHE A 58 -17.82 -3.51 -5.21
C PHE A 58 -18.19 -2.22 -4.44
N GLY A 59 -19.35 -2.25 -3.75
CA GLY A 59 -19.82 -1.12 -2.95
C GLY A 59 -20.04 0.16 -3.77
N ALA A 60 -19.68 1.29 -3.18
CA ALA A 60 -19.72 2.61 -3.81
C ALA A 60 -18.84 2.67 -5.07
N PHE A 61 -17.81 1.84 -5.20
CA PHE A 61 -16.90 1.89 -6.35
C PHE A 61 -17.33 1.00 -7.52
N LYS A 62 -18.51 0.36 -7.44
CA LYS A 62 -19.08 -0.44 -8.52
C LYS A 62 -19.20 0.37 -9.82
N ASP A 63 -18.69 -0.21 -10.91
CA ASP A 63 -18.65 0.33 -12.28
C ASP A 63 -17.82 1.61 -12.52
N ILE A 64 -17.11 2.15 -11.53
CA ILE A 64 -16.26 3.34 -11.72
C ILE A 64 -15.19 3.07 -12.78
N TYR A 65 -14.48 1.94 -12.66
CA TYR A 65 -13.41 1.57 -13.59
C TYR A 65 -13.92 1.41 -15.03
N LYS A 66 -15.07 0.75 -15.21
CA LYS A 66 -15.72 0.59 -16.54
C LYS A 66 -16.08 1.95 -17.15
N LYS A 67 -16.59 2.90 -16.33
CA LYS A 67 -16.91 4.27 -16.77
C LYS A 67 -15.67 5.06 -17.13
N PHE A 68 -14.56 4.86 -16.41
CA PHE A 68 -13.28 5.49 -16.71
C PHE A 68 -12.73 5.03 -18.05
N ILE A 69 -12.62 3.71 -18.28
CA ILE A 69 -12.14 3.15 -19.56
C ILE A 69 -13.00 3.60 -20.74
N LYS A 70 -14.34 3.56 -20.60
CA LYS A 70 -15.25 3.94 -21.69
C LYS A 70 -15.18 5.43 -22.09
N ASN A 71 -14.68 6.31 -21.21
CA ASN A 71 -14.71 7.77 -21.41
C ASN A 71 -13.33 8.43 -21.48
N GLN A 72 -12.26 7.68 -21.79
CA GLN A 72 -10.88 8.19 -21.84
C GLN A 72 -10.69 9.48 -22.68
N LYS A 73 -11.53 9.71 -23.71
CA LYS A 73 -11.45 10.90 -24.59
C LYS A 73 -12.16 12.15 -24.06
N LYS A 74 -12.99 12.05 -23.02
CA LYS A 74 -13.81 13.16 -22.48
C LYS A 74 -13.92 13.05 -20.97
N VAL A 75 -12.81 12.87 -20.25
CA VAL A 75 -12.83 12.79 -18.80
C VAL A 75 -13.31 14.14 -18.24
N PRO A 76 -14.52 14.23 -17.66
CA PRO A 76 -14.82 15.37 -16.79
C PRO A 76 -13.84 15.27 -15.61
N ARG A 77 -13.35 16.40 -15.06
CA ARG A 77 -12.44 16.43 -13.90
C ARG A 77 -12.68 15.25 -12.96
N PHE A 78 -11.61 14.56 -12.54
CA PHE A 78 -11.61 13.36 -11.69
C PHE A 78 -12.69 13.40 -10.57
N GLU A 79 -12.90 14.58 -9.99
CA GLU A 79 -13.96 14.99 -9.07
C GLU A 79 -15.40 14.57 -9.45
N LYS A 80 -15.78 14.59 -10.73
CA LYS A 80 -17.13 14.22 -11.22
C LYS A 80 -17.34 12.71 -11.35
N LEU A 81 -16.26 11.92 -11.44
CA LEU A 81 -16.33 10.46 -11.35
C LEU A 81 -16.50 10.00 -9.89
N LEU A 82 -16.08 10.84 -8.93
CA LEU A 82 -16.22 10.65 -7.47
C LEU A 82 -17.61 11.04 -6.91
N LYS A 83 -18.70 10.92 -7.69
CA LYS A 83 -20.07 11.04 -7.13
C LYS A 83 -20.40 9.96 -6.08
N TYR A 84 -19.50 9.02 -5.89
CA TYR A 84 -19.60 7.91 -4.97
C TYR A 84 -18.98 8.30 -3.63
N ASP A 85 -19.73 8.07 -2.54
CA ASP A 85 -19.29 8.43 -1.20
C ASP A 85 -18.47 7.29 -0.59
N PRO A 86 -17.14 7.44 -0.42
CA PRO A 86 -16.30 6.41 0.19
C PRO A 86 -16.71 6.07 1.63
N LYS A 87 -17.48 6.92 2.32
CA LYS A 87 -18.04 6.61 3.64
C LYS A 87 -19.02 5.43 3.62
N LEU A 88 -19.69 5.20 2.49
CA LEU A 88 -20.59 4.04 2.35
C LEU A 88 -19.80 2.73 2.39
N ASP A 89 -18.60 2.71 1.82
CA ASP A 89 -17.73 1.55 1.83
C ASP A 89 -17.15 1.25 3.22
N LEU A 90 -17.07 2.26 4.10
CA LEU A 90 -16.64 2.03 5.48
C LEU A 90 -17.63 1.16 6.26
N TYR A 91 -18.92 1.14 5.91
CA TYR A 91 -19.88 0.19 6.49
C TYR A 91 -19.54 -1.26 6.17
N ILE A 92 -18.96 -1.53 4.99
CA ILE A 92 -18.43 -2.85 4.65
C ILE A 92 -17.28 -3.18 5.61
N GLY A 93 -16.36 -2.23 5.82
CA GLY A 93 -15.27 -2.38 6.80
C GLY A 93 -15.77 -2.73 8.20
N GLY A 94 -16.81 -2.05 8.68
CA GLY A 94 -17.38 -2.31 10.01
C GLY A 94 -18.09 -3.66 10.13
N ALA A 95 -18.80 -4.10 9.08
CA ALA A 95 -19.35 -5.45 9.00
C ALA A 95 -18.25 -6.52 9.01
N LEU A 96 -17.16 -6.28 8.26
CA LEU A 96 -15.99 -7.16 8.26
C LEU A 96 -15.30 -7.20 9.62
N ARG A 97 -15.21 -6.08 10.34
CA ARG A 97 -14.70 -6.03 11.72
C ARG A 97 -15.51 -6.91 12.66
N SER A 98 -16.84 -6.98 12.49
CA SER A 98 -17.70 -7.84 13.29
C SER A 98 -17.58 -9.32 12.95
N LEU A 99 -17.44 -9.65 11.65
CA LEU A 99 -17.25 -11.03 11.19
C LEU A 99 -15.84 -11.58 11.47
N VAL A 100 -14.84 -10.69 11.47
CA VAL A 100 -13.42 -11.02 11.63
C VAL A 100 -12.81 -10.04 12.66
N PRO A 101 -13.05 -10.24 13.97
CA PRO A 101 -12.59 -9.32 15.02
C PRO A 101 -11.06 -9.13 15.11
N GLU A 102 -10.29 -10.05 14.56
CA GLU A 102 -8.83 -9.97 14.45
C GLU A 102 -8.34 -9.16 13.23
N LEU A 103 -9.25 -8.72 12.35
CA LEU A 103 -8.89 -7.98 11.15
C LEU A 103 -8.25 -6.63 11.51
N LYS A 104 -7.07 -6.37 10.95
CA LYS A 104 -6.37 -5.11 11.09
C LYS A 104 -6.84 -4.15 9.99
N PHE A 105 -7.04 -2.89 10.37
CA PHE A 105 -7.43 -1.82 9.45
C PHE A 105 -6.28 -0.83 9.32
N GLY A 106 -6.00 -0.43 8.09
CA GLY A 106 -4.85 0.38 7.70
C GLY A 106 -3.70 -0.46 7.13
N GLY A 107 -2.85 0.18 6.33
CA GLY A 107 -1.79 -0.50 5.60
C GLY A 107 -1.28 0.29 4.40
N TYR A 108 -0.21 -0.23 3.78
CA TYR A 108 0.44 0.40 2.63
C TYR A 108 -0.45 0.37 1.38
N GLU A 109 -0.85 -0.84 0.96
CA GLU A 109 -1.59 -1.04 -0.29
C GLU A 109 -3.10 -1.14 -0.10
N HIS A 110 -3.54 -1.60 1.07
CA HIS A 110 -4.95 -1.85 1.37
C HIS A 110 -5.34 -1.27 2.72
N LEU A 111 -6.55 -0.71 2.80
CA LEU A 111 -7.16 -0.32 4.08
C LEU A 111 -7.63 -1.56 4.86
N PHE A 112 -8.19 -2.54 4.16
CA PHE A 112 -8.50 -3.86 4.71
C PHE A 112 -8.45 -4.90 3.60
N GLY A 113 -8.27 -6.16 3.98
CA GLY A 113 -8.38 -7.31 3.09
C GLY A 113 -8.82 -8.54 3.88
N VAL A 114 -9.80 -9.25 3.35
CA VAL A 114 -10.21 -10.57 3.83
C VAL A 114 -10.28 -11.53 2.66
N TRP A 115 -10.12 -12.81 2.96
CA TRP A 115 -10.54 -13.84 2.03
C TRP A 115 -11.85 -14.46 2.48
N LEU A 116 -12.53 -15.06 1.51
CA LEU A 116 -13.82 -15.66 1.74
C LEU A 116 -14.00 -16.94 0.93
N LEU A 117 -14.55 -17.96 1.60
CA LEU A 117 -15.05 -19.17 0.95
C LEU A 117 -16.51 -18.93 0.58
N VAL A 118 -16.84 -19.14 -0.69
CA VAL A 118 -18.17 -18.92 -1.23
C VAL A 118 -18.79 -20.26 -1.59
N LYS A 119 -20.09 -20.41 -1.31
CA LYS A 119 -20.97 -21.41 -1.91
C LYS A 119 -22.10 -20.71 -2.66
N THR A 120 -22.37 -21.10 -3.90
CA THR A 120 -23.48 -20.53 -4.69
C THR A 120 -24.73 -21.41 -4.61
N PRO A 121 -25.90 -20.92 -5.06
CA PRO A 121 -27.12 -21.73 -5.17
C PRO A 121 -26.98 -22.95 -6.08
N LYS A 122 -26.00 -22.91 -7.00
CA LYS A 122 -25.64 -24.02 -7.90
C LYS A 122 -24.66 -25.01 -7.25
N ASN A 123 -24.43 -24.93 -5.95
CA ASN A 123 -23.43 -25.71 -5.20
C ASN A 123 -21.99 -25.54 -5.72
N GLN A 124 -21.70 -24.41 -6.36
CA GLN A 124 -20.33 -24.07 -6.73
C GLN A 124 -19.59 -23.55 -5.50
N ILE A 125 -18.35 -23.98 -5.30
CA ILE A 125 -17.51 -23.63 -4.16
C ILE A 125 -16.17 -23.11 -4.67
N PHE A 126 -15.78 -21.93 -4.19
CA PHE A 126 -14.54 -21.26 -4.58
C PHE A 126 -14.09 -20.22 -3.55
N PRO A 127 -12.79 -19.90 -3.49
CA PRO A 127 -12.26 -18.81 -2.70
C PRO A 127 -12.28 -17.49 -3.47
N MET A 128 -12.42 -16.37 -2.76
CA MET A 128 -12.22 -15.02 -3.29
C MET A 128 -11.62 -14.09 -2.24
N THR A 129 -11.27 -12.87 -2.66
CA THR A 129 -10.82 -11.79 -1.79
C THR A 129 -11.82 -10.63 -1.82
N LEU A 130 -11.98 -9.95 -0.70
CA LEU A 130 -12.69 -8.68 -0.59
C LEU A 130 -11.77 -7.70 0.13
N TYR A 131 -11.46 -6.60 -0.53
CA TYR A 131 -10.44 -5.66 -0.06
C TYR A 131 -10.76 -4.23 -0.47
N TYR A 132 -10.11 -3.27 0.18
CA TYR A 132 -10.21 -1.85 -0.15
C TYR A 132 -8.84 -1.33 -0.58
N ASP A 133 -8.72 -0.87 -1.81
CA ASP A 133 -7.49 -0.33 -2.41
C ASP A 133 -7.70 1.07 -3.02
N GLN A 134 -6.75 1.51 -3.87
CA GLN A 134 -6.77 2.81 -4.53
C GLN A 134 -7.97 3.02 -5.45
N SER A 135 -8.59 1.92 -5.89
CA SER A 135 -9.80 1.88 -6.71
C SER A 135 -11.07 1.63 -5.88
N GLY A 136 -10.96 1.71 -4.55
CA GLY A 136 -12.02 1.49 -3.57
C GLY A 136 -12.26 0.02 -3.26
N THR A 137 -13.46 -0.29 -2.75
CA THR A 137 -13.79 -1.69 -2.40
C THR A 137 -13.88 -2.55 -3.66
N SER A 138 -13.17 -3.67 -3.65
CA SER A 138 -13.00 -4.56 -4.79
C SER A 138 -13.05 -6.02 -4.36
N ILE A 139 -13.42 -6.87 -5.33
CA ILE A 139 -13.44 -8.32 -5.19
C ILE A 139 -12.37 -8.90 -6.11
N GLY A 140 -11.51 -9.76 -5.58
CA GLY A 140 -10.50 -10.48 -6.33
C GLY A 140 -10.73 -11.99 -6.29
N ALA A 141 -10.09 -12.72 -7.20
CA ALA A 141 -10.12 -14.17 -7.29
C ALA A 141 -8.79 -14.72 -7.82
N TRP A 142 -8.55 -16.02 -7.66
CA TRP A 142 -7.36 -16.68 -8.22
C TRP A 142 -7.69 -17.37 -9.53
N THR A 143 -6.78 -17.28 -10.50
CA THR A 143 -6.88 -18.01 -11.77
C THR A 143 -6.25 -19.39 -11.61
N SER A 144 -6.65 -20.36 -12.45
CA SER A 144 -6.02 -21.70 -12.45
C SER A 144 -4.54 -21.68 -12.85
N ASN A 145 -4.07 -20.61 -13.49
CA ASN A 145 -2.70 -20.44 -13.98
C ASN A 145 -1.82 -19.63 -13.03
N TYR A 146 -2.20 -19.56 -11.75
CA TYR A 146 -1.56 -18.70 -10.76
C TYR A 146 -0.09 -19.09 -10.44
N TYR A 147 0.32 -20.32 -10.76
CA TYR A 147 1.67 -20.87 -10.55
C TYR A 147 2.79 -20.17 -11.34
N ILE A 148 2.49 -19.20 -12.19
CA ILE A 148 3.50 -18.52 -13.03
C ILE A 148 4.43 -17.63 -12.18
N PHE A 149 3.99 -17.17 -11.00
CA PHE A 149 4.73 -16.18 -10.19
C PHE A 149 5.26 -16.72 -8.85
N THR A 150 4.84 -17.91 -8.42
CA THR A 150 5.30 -18.53 -7.16
C THR A 150 5.37 -20.04 -7.30
N GLU A 151 6.51 -20.65 -6.94
CA GLU A 151 6.64 -22.12 -6.85
C GLU A 151 5.83 -22.73 -5.69
N GLU A 152 5.37 -21.90 -4.75
CA GLU A 152 4.56 -22.31 -3.61
C GLU A 152 3.07 -22.46 -3.99
N LYS A 153 2.46 -23.56 -3.55
CA LYS A 153 1.01 -23.76 -3.68
C LYS A 153 0.26 -22.77 -2.79
N VAL A 154 -0.63 -21.97 -3.40
CA VAL A 154 -1.47 -21.00 -2.68
C VAL A 154 -2.41 -21.67 -1.69
N PHE A 155 -2.93 -22.84 -2.04
CA PHE A 155 -3.89 -23.59 -1.25
C PHE A 155 -3.30 -24.94 -0.84
N SER A 156 -3.66 -25.42 0.35
CA SER A 156 -3.39 -26.81 0.72
C SER A 156 -4.14 -27.77 -0.23
N GLN A 157 -3.60 -28.96 -0.51
CA GLN A 157 -4.25 -29.96 -1.36
C GLN A 157 -5.70 -30.29 -0.91
N GLN A 158 -5.93 -30.33 0.40
CA GLN A 158 -7.26 -30.58 0.96
C GLN A 158 -8.25 -29.47 0.60
N PHE A 159 -7.78 -28.22 0.55
CA PHE A 159 -8.59 -27.08 0.17
C PHE A 159 -8.80 -27.00 -1.34
N GLU A 160 -7.77 -27.29 -2.15
CA GLU A 160 -7.89 -27.37 -3.63
C GLU A 160 -8.98 -28.36 -4.05
N ALA A 161 -9.08 -29.51 -3.37
CA ALA A 161 -10.09 -30.53 -3.66
C ALA A 161 -11.54 -30.04 -3.50
N LEU A 162 -11.77 -28.92 -2.80
CA LEU A 162 -13.10 -28.33 -2.64
C LEU A 162 -13.50 -27.40 -3.79
N ILE A 163 -12.52 -26.85 -4.48
CA ILE A 163 -12.74 -25.80 -5.47
C ILE A 163 -13.26 -26.47 -6.74
N ASN A 164 -14.53 -26.21 -7.06
CA ASN A 164 -15.19 -26.82 -8.22
C ASN A 164 -15.64 -25.79 -9.27
N PHE A 165 -15.29 -24.52 -9.09
CA PHE A 165 -15.68 -23.44 -9.98
C PHE A 165 -14.65 -22.31 -9.97
N SER A 166 -14.51 -21.62 -11.10
CA SER A 166 -13.69 -20.42 -11.23
C SER A 166 -14.59 -19.19 -11.29
N PRO A 167 -14.44 -18.19 -10.40
CA PRO A 167 -15.22 -16.95 -10.45
C PRO A 167 -15.06 -16.17 -11.76
N PHE A 168 -13.96 -16.38 -12.49
CA PHE A 168 -13.75 -15.78 -13.81
C PHE A 168 -14.67 -16.36 -14.89
N SER A 169 -15.35 -17.47 -14.61
CA SER A 169 -16.33 -18.10 -15.49
C SER A 169 -17.76 -17.60 -15.25
N PHE A 170 -17.97 -16.65 -14.33
CA PHE A 170 -19.28 -16.03 -14.17
C PHE A 170 -19.72 -15.33 -15.45
N SER A 171 -20.97 -15.56 -15.85
CA SER A 171 -21.66 -14.65 -16.76
C SER A 171 -21.89 -13.29 -16.09
N ASN A 172 -22.14 -12.25 -16.89
CA ASN A 172 -22.44 -10.92 -16.34
C ASN A 172 -23.63 -10.94 -15.36
N ILE A 173 -24.65 -11.75 -15.63
CA ILE A 173 -25.84 -11.85 -14.77
C ILE A 173 -25.47 -12.52 -13.44
N GLU A 174 -24.75 -13.64 -13.47
CA GLU A 174 -24.33 -14.34 -12.26
C GLU A 174 -23.40 -13.49 -11.39
N LEU A 175 -22.51 -12.70 -12.01
CA LEU A 175 -21.64 -11.78 -11.28
C LEU A 175 -22.44 -10.68 -10.58
N GLU A 176 -23.47 -10.14 -11.23
CA GLU A 176 -24.35 -9.13 -10.64
C GLU A 176 -25.17 -9.70 -9.47
N GLU A 177 -25.75 -10.90 -9.64
CA GLU A 177 -26.46 -11.63 -8.58
C GLU A 177 -25.54 -11.94 -7.39
N PHE A 178 -24.30 -12.38 -7.66
CA PHE A 178 -23.30 -12.62 -6.64
C PHE A 178 -22.95 -11.35 -5.85
N ILE A 179 -22.72 -10.23 -6.54
CA ILE A 179 -22.42 -8.94 -5.92
C ILE A 179 -23.60 -8.47 -5.04
N GLU A 180 -24.83 -8.60 -5.54
CA GLU A 180 -26.03 -8.24 -4.78
C GLU A 180 -26.19 -9.12 -3.54
N ALA A 181 -25.97 -10.43 -3.66
CA ALA A 181 -26.03 -11.38 -2.55
C ALA A 181 -24.95 -11.09 -1.49
N LEU A 182 -23.71 -10.80 -1.91
CA LEU A 182 -22.62 -10.43 -1.00
C LEU A 182 -22.95 -9.14 -0.24
N GLY A 183 -23.39 -8.09 -0.94
CA GLY A 183 -23.77 -6.81 -0.33
C GLY A 183 -24.93 -6.96 0.65
N SER A 184 -25.97 -7.69 0.24
CA SER A 184 -27.14 -7.96 1.09
C SER A 184 -26.77 -8.79 2.32
N SER A 185 -25.85 -9.74 2.18
CA SER A 185 -25.37 -10.55 3.31
C SER A 185 -24.60 -9.71 4.32
N LEU A 186 -23.71 -8.82 3.86
CA LEU A 186 -22.95 -7.91 4.72
C LEU A 186 -23.86 -6.89 5.42
N ASN A 187 -24.94 -6.44 4.78
CA ASN A 187 -25.91 -5.51 5.38
C ASN A 187 -26.70 -6.11 6.57
N LYS A 188 -26.74 -7.44 6.70
CA LYS A 188 -27.35 -8.10 7.87
C LYS A 188 -26.44 -8.11 9.10
N VAL A 189 -25.14 -7.91 8.89
CA VAL A 189 -24.15 -8.01 9.95
C VAL A 189 -24.23 -6.75 10.81
N PRO A 190 -24.24 -6.88 12.15
CA PRO A 190 -23.99 -5.75 13.02
C PRO A 190 -22.71 -5.02 12.63
N ILE A 191 -22.68 -3.71 12.73
CA ILE A 191 -21.51 -2.92 12.37
C ILE A 191 -20.70 -2.66 13.64
N SER A 192 -19.42 -3.00 13.62
CA SER A 192 -18.48 -2.64 14.70
C SER A 192 -17.63 -1.44 14.31
N ASP A 193 -17.33 -0.63 15.33
CA ASP A 193 -16.40 0.48 15.21
C ASP A 193 -14.98 -0.03 14.87
N PHE A 194 -14.30 0.74 14.03
CA PHE A 194 -12.90 0.54 13.69
C PHE A 194 -12.28 1.86 13.24
N GLU A 195 -10.96 1.92 13.24
CA GLU A 195 -10.20 3.02 12.68
C GLU A 195 -8.95 2.48 11.99
N GLY A 196 -8.55 3.12 10.90
CA GLY A 196 -7.38 2.75 10.12
C GLY A 196 -6.84 3.92 9.31
N VAL A 197 -5.53 3.91 9.08
CA VAL A 197 -4.84 4.87 8.21
C VAL A 197 -4.50 4.18 6.90
N TYR A 198 -4.95 4.76 5.79
CA TYR A 198 -4.74 4.18 4.46
C TYR A 198 -3.53 4.81 3.78
N THR A 199 -2.34 4.20 3.90
CA THR A 199 -1.07 4.85 3.52
C THR A 199 -0.95 5.14 2.03
N HIS A 200 -1.70 4.46 1.15
CA HIS A 200 -1.74 4.80 -0.27
C HIS A 200 -2.32 6.20 -0.55
N ASP A 201 -3.09 6.79 0.38
CA ASP A 201 -3.50 8.20 0.32
C ASP A 201 -2.43 9.15 0.87
N LEU A 202 -1.20 8.65 1.02
CA LEU A 202 -0.06 9.23 1.72
C LEU A 202 -0.27 9.32 3.25
N GLY A 203 -1.16 8.50 3.80
CA GLY A 203 -1.49 8.48 5.22
C GLY A 203 -2.16 9.77 5.70
N LYS A 204 -2.85 10.47 4.81
CA LYS A 204 -3.47 11.78 5.03
C LYS A 204 -4.79 11.68 5.78
N ASN A 205 -5.49 10.56 5.67
CA ASN A 205 -6.81 10.41 6.26
C ASN A 205 -6.84 9.27 7.30
N LEU A 206 -7.46 9.56 8.43
CA LEU A 206 -7.97 8.57 9.36
C LEU A 206 -9.40 8.25 8.93
N MET A 207 -9.65 6.98 8.66
CA MET A 207 -10.94 6.52 8.17
C MET A 207 -11.47 5.42 9.08
N GLY A 208 -12.78 5.34 9.23
CA GLY A 208 -13.38 4.27 10.01
C GLY A 208 -14.83 4.47 10.36
N ILE A 209 -15.27 3.78 11.41
CA ILE A 209 -16.59 3.91 12.01
C ILE A 209 -16.42 4.23 13.49
N ARG A 210 -17.09 5.29 13.93
CA ARG A 210 -17.13 5.75 15.33
C ARG A 210 -18.59 5.90 15.75
N SER A 211 -18.97 5.19 16.80
CA SER A 211 -20.36 5.13 17.29
C SER A 211 -21.36 4.77 16.17
N GLY A 212 -20.99 3.78 15.34
CA GLY A 212 -21.83 3.32 14.21
C GLY A 212 -21.93 4.29 13.03
N LYS A 213 -21.17 5.40 13.00
CA LYS A 213 -21.17 6.37 11.90
C LYS A 213 -19.81 6.39 11.19
N PRO A 214 -19.79 6.38 9.84
CA PRO A 214 -18.57 6.40 9.08
C PRO A 214 -17.95 7.80 9.11
N PHE A 215 -16.64 7.86 9.27
CA PHE A 215 -15.87 9.09 9.26
C PHE A 215 -14.66 8.96 8.34
N ILE A 216 -14.32 10.07 7.71
CA ILE A 216 -13.08 10.29 6.98
C ILE A 216 -12.63 11.65 7.47
N GLU A 217 -11.64 11.63 8.35
CA GLU A 217 -11.05 12.83 8.92
C GLU A 217 -9.68 12.97 8.26
N THR A 218 -9.46 14.07 7.54
CA THR A 218 -8.09 14.46 7.24
C THR A 218 -7.39 14.58 8.58
N ILE A 219 -6.30 13.85 8.73
CA ILE A 219 -5.44 13.98 9.89
C ILE A 219 -4.88 15.40 9.74
N GLU A 220 -5.51 16.37 10.42
CA GLU A 220 -5.01 17.74 10.49
C GLU A 220 -3.63 17.62 11.12
N ASN A 221 -2.61 17.63 10.28
CA ASN A 221 -1.31 18.07 10.71
C ASN A 221 -1.55 19.51 11.16
N GLU A 222 -1.46 19.80 12.46
CA GLU A 222 -1.48 21.17 12.99
C GLU A 222 -0.47 22.10 12.28
N CYS A 223 0.46 21.53 11.50
CA CYS A 223 1.38 22.22 10.60
C CYS A 223 0.77 22.76 9.27
N GLN A 224 -0.47 22.44 8.88
CA GLN A 224 -0.96 22.73 7.51
C GLN A 224 -2.03 23.83 7.39
N LYS A 225 -2.31 24.60 8.45
CA LYS A 225 -3.05 25.87 8.28
C LYS A 225 -2.07 26.99 7.88
N GLY A 226 -1.87 27.14 6.57
CA GLY A 226 -1.41 28.40 5.97
C GLY A 226 0.00 28.45 5.39
N LYS A 227 0.67 27.32 5.18
CA LYS A 227 1.99 27.30 4.53
C LYS A 227 1.99 26.36 3.33
N LYS A 228 2.79 26.73 2.31
CA LYS A 228 3.09 25.91 1.12
C LYS A 228 3.31 24.45 1.55
N LYS A 229 3.04 23.46 0.68
CA LYS A 229 3.50 22.07 0.87
C LYS A 229 4.90 22.11 1.49
N GLU A 230 4.98 21.89 2.79
CA GLU A 230 6.18 22.13 3.57
C GLU A 230 6.59 20.74 4.05
N ASP A 231 7.75 20.32 3.55
CA ASP A 231 8.35 19.00 3.65
C ASP A 231 8.17 18.37 5.03
N THR A 232 7.51 17.22 5.09
CA THR A 232 7.33 16.47 6.33
C THR A 232 8.69 16.03 6.86
N TRP A 233 9.00 16.31 8.12
CA TRP A 233 10.25 15.80 8.70
C TRP A 233 10.27 14.26 8.73
N SER A 234 11.45 13.67 8.55
CA SER A 234 11.65 12.22 8.56
C SER A 234 12.92 11.86 9.33
N TYR A 235 12.89 10.73 10.04
CA TYR A 235 14.03 10.25 10.82
C TYR A 235 15.12 9.69 9.91
N SER A 236 14.75 8.98 8.85
CA SER A 236 15.64 8.77 7.72
C SER A 236 15.58 9.96 6.75
N ILE A 237 16.67 10.29 6.08
CA ILE A 237 16.71 11.46 5.18
C ILE A 237 15.71 11.31 4.02
N LEU A 238 15.31 10.08 3.71
CA LEU A 238 14.50 9.72 2.54
C LEU A 238 12.99 9.60 2.82
N GLY A 239 12.55 9.53 4.07
CA GLY A 239 11.13 9.32 4.40
C GLY A 239 10.26 10.59 4.35
N ASN A 240 10.70 11.65 3.66
CA ASN A 240 9.94 12.90 3.51
C ASN A 240 9.42 13.09 2.09
N ASP A 241 8.32 13.84 1.94
CA ASP A 241 7.66 14.06 0.65
C ASP A 241 8.61 14.63 -0.41
N LEU A 242 9.46 15.59 -0.04
CA LEU A 242 10.42 16.20 -0.98
C LEU A 242 11.50 15.21 -1.42
N ALA A 243 11.93 14.30 -0.55
CA ALA A 243 12.87 13.25 -0.92
C ALA A 243 12.23 12.29 -1.94
N MET A 244 10.96 11.94 -1.75
CA MET A 244 10.21 11.13 -2.71
C MET A 244 10.04 11.85 -4.05
N ASP A 245 9.71 13.15 -4.03
CA ASP A 245 9.61 13.96 -5.24
C ASP A 245 10.94 13.95 -6.02
N PHE A 246 12.08 14.16 -5.36
CA PHE A 246 13.39 14.05 -6.02
C PHE A 246 13.69 12.64 -6.54
N PHE A 247 13.32 11.61 -5.79
CA PHE A 247 13.51 10.24 -6.23
C PHE A 247 12.72 9.97 -7.52
N TYR A 248 11.45 10.38 -7.57
CA TYR A 248 10.63 10.26 -8.78
C TYR A 248 11.18 11.06 -9.96
N ASP A 249 11.68 12.27 -9.72
CA ASP A 249 12.32 13.08 -10.75
C ASP A 249 13.54 12.36 -11.34
N TYR A 250 14.36 11.71 -10.51
CA TYR A 250 15.48 10.91 -11.00
C TYR A 250 15.03 9.69 -11.79
N ILE A 251 14.04 8.92 -11.30
CA ILE A 251 13.49 7.77 -12.05
C ILE A 251 12.93 8.21 -13.40
N LYS A 252 12.28 9.38 -13.47
CA LYS A 252 11.81 9.94 -14.74
C LYS A 252 12.97 10.25 -15.68
N ILE A 253 14.06 10.85 -15.18
CA ILE A 253 15.28 11.06 -15.97
C ILE A 253 15.80 9.72 -16.50
N LEU A 254 15.86 8.66 -15.69
CA LEU A 254 16.29 7.33 -16.17
C LEU A 254 15.40 6.82 -17.31
N GLY A 255 14.09 6.99 -17.20
CA GLY A 255 13.12 6.56 -18.22
C GLY A 255 13.29 7.27 -19.58
N ASP A 256 13.77 8.52 -19.57
CA ASP A 256 14.07 9.27 -20.80
C ASP A 256 15.27 8.69 -21.56
N TYR A 257 16.13 7.90 -20.89
CA TYR A 257 17.33 7.28 -21.43
C TYR A 257 17.17 5.82 -21.86
N LEU A 258 15.96 5.27 -21.75
CA LEU A 258 15.61 3.99 -22.35
C LEU A 258 15.60 4.10 -23.89
N THR A 259 16.26 3.15 -24.55
CA THR A 259 16.17 2.99 -26.00
C THR A 259 14.77 2.53 -26.43
N HIS A 260 14.48 2.60 -27.73
CA HIS A 260 13.20 2.11 -28.25
C HIS A 260 13.00 0.63 -27.95
N ASP A 261 14.00 -0.19 -28.25
CA ASP A 261 13.97 -1.65 -28.03
C ASP A 261 13.82 -1.99 -26.54
N GLU A 262 14.50 -1.28 -25.64
CA GLU A 262 14.36 -1.49 -24.19
C GLU A 262 12.95 -1.11 -23.70
N LYS A 263 12.31 -0.07 -24.26
CA LYS A 263 10.90 0.29 -23.93
C LYS A 263 9.92 -0.77 -24.40
N GLU A 264 10.17 -1.38 -25.55
CA GLU A 264 9.32 -2.47 -26.07
C GLU A 264 9.51 -3.76 -25.26
N GLN A 265 10.75 -4.06 -24.85
CA GLN A 265 11.09 -5.24 -24.06
C GLN A 265 10.57 -5.14 -22.62
N TYR A 266 10.55 -3.93 -22.04
CA TYR A 266 10.22 -3.68 -20.64
C TYR A 266 9.10 -2.63 -20.49
N PRO A 267 7.87 -2.91 -20.97
CA PRO A 267 6.80 -1.92 -21.03
C PRO A 267 6.21 -1.52 -19.66
N ASN A 268 6.44 -2.35 -18.63
CA ASN A 268 5.83 -2.17 -17.31
C ASN A 268 6.86 -1.93 -16.19
N GLU A 269 8.06 -2.51 -16.30
CA GLU A 269 9.08 -2.44 -15.25
C GLU A 269 10.48 -2.62 -15.84
N THR A 270 11.41 -1.75 -15.46
CA THR A 270 12.81 -1.80 -15.88
C THR A 270 13.62 -2.68 -14.93
N PRO A 271 14.27 -3.75 -15.40
CA PRO A 271 15.09 -4.62 -14.56
C PRO A 271 16.20 -3.85 -13.83
N GLU A 272 16.58 -4.29 -12.62
CA GLU A 272 17.61 -3.62 -11.80
C GLU A 272 18.97 -3.47 -12.52
N ASP A 273 19.40 -4.49 -13.28
CA ASP A 273 20.65 -4.41 -14.04
C ASP A 273 20.57 -3.36 -15.17
N LEU A 274 19.37 -3.12 -15.71
CA LEU A 274 19.14 -2.05 -16.66
C LEU A 274 19.10 -0.68 -15.96
N GLN A 275 18.57 -0.59 -14.74
CA GLN A 275 18.58 0.65 -13.94
C GLN A 275 20.00 1.17 -13.73
N LYS A 276 20.94 0.28 -13.36
CA LYS A 276 22.36 0.63 -13.26
C LYS A 276 22.88 1.26 -14.55
N THR A 277 22.60 0.60 -15.69
CA THR A 277 23.03 1.06 -17.01
C THR A 277 22.41 2.43 -17.35
N LEU A 278 21.15 2.66 -17.00
CA LEU A 278 20.48 3.94 -17.22
C LEU A 278 21.06 5.05 -16.37
N ILE A 279 21.43 4.77 -15.11
CA ILE A 279 22.11 5.74 -14.24
C ILE A 279 23.46 6.13 -14.86
N GLU A 280 24.23 5.16 -15.36
CA GLU A 280 25.51 5.43 -16.01
C GLU A 280 25.34 6.25 -17.30
N ARG A 281 24.31 5.96 -18.12
CA ARG A 281 23.98 6.73 -19.34
C ARG A 281 23.51 8.16 -19.04
N SER A 282 22.82 8.36 -17.92
CA SER A 282 22.18 9.64 -17.57
C SER A 282 22.94 10.42 -16.49
N TYR A 283 24.14 9.97 -16.11
CA TYR A 283 24.90 10.46 -14.94
C TYR A 283 24.97 12.00 -14.86
N GLU A 284 25.43 12.64 -15.93
CA GLU A 284 25.55 14.10 -16.00
C GLU A 284 24.20 14.81 -15.83
N HIS A 285 23.12 14.24 -16.36
CA HIS A 285 21.79 14.83 -16.24
C HIS A 285 21.21 14.69 -14.84
N LEU A 286 21.52 13.60 -14.14
CA LEU A 286 21.14 13.40 -12.74
C LEU A 286 21.87 14.42 -11.84
N VAL A 287 23.18 14.60 -12.05
CA VAL A 287 23.99 15.57 -11.30
C VAL A 287 23.54 17.01 -11.59
N ASP A 288 23.36 17.36 -12.86
CA ASP A 288 22.83 18.68 -13.26
C ASP A 288 21.45 18.96 -12.67
N HIS A 289 20.58 17.94 -12.65
CA HIS A 289 19.28 18.07 -12.03
C HIS A 289 19.41 18.38 -10.54
N ALA A 290 20.26 17.64 -9.81
CA ALA A 290 20.50 17.89 -8.38
C ALA A 290 20.96 19.33 -8.11
N HIS A 291 21.85 19.88 -8.94
CA HIS A 291 22.27 21.28 -8.86
C HIS A 291 21.12 22.27 -9.08
N LYS A 292 20.27 22.02 -10.09
CA LYS A 292 19.13 22.89 -10.42
C LYS A 292 18.10 22.99 -9.30
N GLN A 293 17.97 21.96 -8.46
CA GLN A 293 17.03 21.96 -7.34
C GLN A 293 17.39 22.94 -6.22
N LYS A 294 18.65 23.43 -6.17
CA LYS A 294 19.16 24.30 -5.10
C LYS A 294 18.89 23.74 -3.69
N SER A 295 18.88 22.41 -3.58
CA SER A 295 18.51 21.68 -2.36
C SER A 295 19.59 20.65 -2.04
N ARG A 296 20.08 20.69 -0.80
CA ARG A 296 21.01 19.70 -0.23
C ARG A 296 20.42 18.29 -0.25
N LEU A 297 19.10 18.19 -0.08
CA LEU A 297 18.39 16.91 -0.08
C LEU A 297 18.44 16.23 -1.44
N ALA A 298 18.44 16.98 -2.54
CA ALA A 298 18.53 16.42 -3.89
C ALA A 298 19.81 15.58 -4.07
N PHE A 299 20.95 16.07 -3.55
CA PHE A 299 22.21 15.31 -3.57
C PHE A 299 22.16 14.07 -2.67
N ILE A 300 21.54 14.18 -1.50
CA ILE A 300 21.41 13.04 -0.59
C ILE A 300 20.58 11.92 -1.23
N VAL A 301 19.45 12.27 -1.86
CA VAL A 301 18.59 11.33 -2.60
C VAL A 301 19.32 10.76 -3.82
N LEU A 302 20.13 11.56 -4.52
CA LEU A 302 20.96 11.07 -5.61
C LEU A 302 21.97 10.02 -5.12
N GLY A 303 22.60 10.25 -3.96
CA GLY A 303 23.50 9.26 -3.36
C GLY A 303 22.79 7.94 -3.03
N ASP A 304 21.57 8.01 -2.52
CA ASP A 304 20.73 6.83 -2.26
C ASP A 304 20.36 6.09 -3.54
N LEU A 305 19.95 6.80 -4.58
CA LEU A 305 19.67 6.22 -5.91
C LEU A 305 20.88 5.44 -6.43
N MET A 306 22.07 6.06 -6.36
CA MET A 306 23.31 5.43 -6.83
C MET A 306 23.61 4.13 -6.07
N MET A 307 23.47 4.17 -4.74
CA MET A 307 23.69 3.02 -3.86
C MET A 307 22.67 1.89 -4.04
N SER A 308 21.40 2.23 -4.23
CA SER A 308 20.30 1.27 -4.40
C SER A 308 20.42 0.48 -5.71
N TYR A 309 21.06 1.05 -6.73
CA TYR A 309 21.18 0.41 -8.05
C TYR A 309 22.62 0.04 -8.41
N ARG A 310 23.53 -0.07 -7.42
CA ARG A 310 24.93 -0.50 -7.64
C ARG A 310 25.67 0.35 -8.68
N ALA A 311 25.26 1.62 -8.82
CA ALA A 311 25.85 2.57 -9.77
C ALA A 311 27.09 3.21 -9.16
N LYS A 312 28.13 3.42 -9.98
CA LYS A 312 29.37 4.07 -9.50
C LYS A 312 29.13 5.56 -9.26
N MET A 313 29.69 6.07 -8.17
CA MET A 313 29.77 7.51 -7.89
C MET A 313 31.20 8.00 -8.12
N THR A 314 31.35 9.14 -8.81
CA THR A 314 32.64 9.83 -8.88
C THR A 314 33.02 10.35 -7.50
N GLU A 315 34.33 10.51 -7.25
CA GLU A 315 34.81 11.08 -5.97
C GLU A 315 34.31 12.50 -5.77
N ASP A 316 34.15 13.29 -6.84
CA ASP A 316 33.56 14.63 -6.77
C ASP A 316 32.10 14.60 -6.29
N LEU A 317 31.28 13.69 -6.84
CA LEU A 317 29.89 13.53 -6.40
C LEU A 317 29.82 13.04 -4.95
N LYS A 318 30.66 12.06 -4.56
CA LYS A 318 30.74 11.61 -3.16
C LYS A 318 31.09 12.77 -2.23
N GLN A 319 32.08 13.58 -2.59
CA GLN A 319 32.51 14.72 -1.78
C GLN A 319 31.38 15.75 -1.63
N LEU A 320 30.62 16.00 -2.70
CA LEU A 320 29.48 16.92 -2.69
C LEU A 320 28.33 16.41 -1.82
N ILE A 321 28.01 15.11 -1.89
CA ILE A 321 27.01 14.46 -1.02
C ILE A 321 27.46 14.54 0.44
N LEU A 322 28.74 14.29 0.72
CA LEU A 322 29.34 14.41 2.05
C LEU A 322 29.41 15.85 2.54
N GLU A 323 29.46 16.84 1.66
CA GLU A 323 29.33 18.23 2.07
C GLU A 323 27.88 18.51 2.51
N TYR A 324 26.91 18.24 1.63
CA TYR A 324 25.52 18.64 1.85
C TYR A 324 24.76 17.81 2.89
N SER A 325 25.26 16.62 3.23
CA SER A 325 24.79 15.80 4.33
C SER A 325 25.47 16.09 5.67
N ASP A 326 26.19 17.21 5.84
CA ASP A 326 26.84 17.51 7.12
C ASP A 326 25.84 17.92 8.21
N TRP A 327 26.03 17.38 9.42
CA TRP A 327 25.19 17.68 10.59
C TRP A 327 25.14 19.17 10.93
N LYS A 328 26.18 19.95 10.60
CA LYS A 328 26.23 21.39 10.85
C LYS A 328 25.01 22.12 10.27
N TYR A 329 24.47 21.65 9.15
CA TYR A 329 23.32 22.28 8.51
C TYR A 329 22.01 22.02 9.26
N GLU A 330 21.88 20.91 9.98
CA GLU A 330 20.63 20.50 10.62
C GLU A 330 20.62 20.72 12.14
N LYS A 331 21.79 20.95 12.76
CA LYS A 331 22.00 20.96 14.21
C LYS A 331 21.03 21.84 14.99
N GLU A 332 20.75 23.03 14.49
CA GLU A 332 19.89 24.01 15.17
C GLU A 332 18.46 24.02 14.63
N GLN A 333 18.14 23.17 13.67
CA GLN A 333 16.82 23.13 13.05
C GLN A 333 15.80 22.36 13.88
N LEU A 334 16.22 21.38 14.69
CA LEU A 334 15.32 20.59 15.54
C LEU A 334 15.24 21.16 16.95
N LYS A 335 14.06 21.37 17.53
CA LYS A 335 13.90 21.89 18.91
C LYS A 335 14.28 20.89 20.00
N ASN A 336 13.92 19.62 19.82
CA ASN A 336 14.07 18.60 20.86
C ASN A 336 15.47 17.95 20.84
N LYS A 337 16.10 17.82 22.01
CA LYS A 337 17.42 17.19 22.16
C LYS A 337 17.45 15.72 21.72
N LYS A 338 16.40 14.94 22.01
CA LYS A 338 16.32 13.52 21.60
C LYS A 338 16.24 13.39 20.08
N ASP A 339 15.43 14.21 19.42
CA ASP A 339 15.29 14.21 17.97
C ASP A 339 16.60 14.62 17.28
N ARG A 340 17.33 15.59 17.83
CA ARG A 340 18.69 15.95 17.37
C ARG A 340 19.65 14.75 17.42
N ILE A 341 19.64 14.00 18.53
CA ILE A 341 20.51 12.83 18.71
C ILE A 341 20.17 11.76 17.66
N GLU A 342 18.88 11.46 17.50
CA GLU A 342 18.39 10.44 16.59
C GLU A 342 18.68 10.80 15.13
N ARG A 343 18.39 12.04 14.71
CA ARG A 343 18.70 12.53 13.37
C ARG A 343 20.19 12.52 13.07
N LYS A 344 21.02 12.99 14.01
CA LYS A 344 22.47 12.98 13.86
C LYS A 344 23.00 11.56 13.67
N ARG A 345 22.43 10.57 14.37
CA ARG A 345 22.80 9.15 14.19
C ARG A 345 22.52 8.69 12.75
N PHE A 346 21.29 8.87 12.26
CA PHE A 346 20.92 8.46 10.90
C PHE A 346 21.75 9.16 9.82
N LEU A 347 22.01 10.45 9.98
CA LEU A 347 22.85 11.22 9.06
C LEU A 347 24.30 10.71 9.06
N ASN A 348 24.85 10.39 10.22
CA ASN A 348 26.20 9.80 10.33
C ASN A 348 26.28 8.40 9.71
N GLU A 349 25.25 7.57 9.89
CA GLU A 349 25.16 6.26 9.26
C GLU A 349 25.12 6.36 7.74
N PHE A 350 24.30 7.27 7.19
CA PHE A 350 24.27 7.55 5.75
C PHE A 350 25.65 8.01 5.23
N ARG A 351 26.29 8.96 5.91
CA ARG A 351 27.62 9.46 5.53
C ARG A 351 28.68 8.36 5.55
N LYS A 352 28.61 7.45 6.52
CA LYS A 352 29.52 6.29 6.59
C LYS A 352 29.35 5.43 5.34
N LYS A 353 28.11 5.11 4.96
CA LYS A 353 27.80 4.36 3.74
C LYS A 353 28.35 5.04 2.48
N ILE A 354 28.14 6.35 2.31
CA ILE A 354 28.69 7.10 1.17
C ILE A 354 30.22 7.01 1.09
N LYS A 355 30.93 7.08 2.23
CA LYS A 355 32.40 6.99 2.26
C LYS A 355 32.92 5.60 1.88
N GLU A 356 32.22 4.56 2.34
CA GLU A 356 32.63 3.17 2.16
C GLU A 356 32.16 2.59 0.81
N TYR A 357 31.21 3.25 0.14
CA TYR A 357 30.63 2.76 -1.10
C TYR A 357 31.58 2.82 -2.30
N ASP A 358 31.71 1.70 -3.00
CA ASP A 358 32.60 1.52 -4.16
C ASP A 358 31.86 1.15 -5.46
N GLY A 359 30.53 1.03 -5.43
CA GLY A 359 29.72 0.67 -6.60
C GLY A 359 29.58 -0.83 -6.86
N THR A 360 29.97 -1.69 -5.91
CA THR A 360 29.90 -3.15 -6.08
C THR A 360 28.68 -3.79 -5.43
N GLU A 361 28.29 -3.32 -4.24
CA GLU A 361 27.17 -3.86 -3.47
C GLU A 361 25.97 -2.92 -3.47
N GLU A 362 24.77 -3.48 -3.41
CA GLU A 362 23.56 -2.69 -3.17
C GLU A 362 23.56 -2.25 -1.70
N ILE A 363 23.32 -0.96 -1.47
CA ILE A 363 23.17 -0.43 -0.11
C ILE A 363 21.81 0.25 0.01
N ILE A 364 20.88 -0.45 0.65
CA ILE A 364 19.55 0.10 0.97
C ILE A 364 19.68 1.07 2.14
N ILE A 365 19.18 2.29 1.96
CA ILE A 365 19.02 3.26 3.04
C ILE A 365 17.61 3.11 3.63
N PRO A 366 17.48 2.87 4.96
CA PRO A 366 16.17 2.67 5.57
C PRO A 366 15.22 3.86 5.37
N LEU A 367 13.94 3.56 5.12
CA LEU A 367 12.86 4.54 5.02
C LEU A 367 12.08 4.61 6.34
N HIS A 368 12.50 5.49 7.25
CA HIS A 368 11.83 5.72 8.53
C HIS A 368 11.14 7.07 8.54
N THR A 369 9.87 7.08 8.14
CA THR A 369 9.00 8.25 8.29
C THR A 369 8.79 8.58 9.78
N VAL A 370 8.45 9.82 10.09
CA VAL A 370 8.06 10.19 11.46
C VAL A 370 6.89 9.33 11.96
N THR A 371 5.93 9.02 11.08
CA THR A 371 4.80 8.12 11.40
C THR A 371 5.26 6.72 11.79
N HIS A 372 6.24 6.16 11.07
CA HIS A 372 6.81 4.85 11.41
C HIS A 372 7.43 4.86 12.81
N VAL A 373 8.24 5.86 13.14
CA VAL A 373 8.89 5.97 14.46
C VAL A 373 7.88 6.26 15.58
N ILE A 374 6.84 7.06 15.33
CA ILE A 374 5.73 7.26 16.28
C ILE A 374 5.05 5.93 16.58
N ASN A 375 4.76 5.13 15.56
CA ASN A 375 4.11 3.83 15.74
C ASN A 375 5.01 2.86 16.52
N GLU A 376 6.31 2.79 16.23
CA GLU A 376 7.24 1.97 17.00
C GLU A 376 7.31 2.40 18.48
N LYS A 377 7.37 3.71 18.75
CA LYS A 377 7.41 4.25 20.11
C LYS A 377 6.10 4.00 20.87
N LYS A 378 4.95 4.11 20.20
CA LYS A 378 3.64 3.72 20.76
C LYS A 378 3.59 2.24 21.13
N VAL A 379 4.09 1.36 20.27
CA VAL A 379 4.19 -0.09 20.55
C VAL A 379 5.08 -0.38 21.77
N LYS A 380 6.12 0.45 21.99
CA LYS A 380 7.03 0.37 23.14
C LYS A 380 6.50 1.06 24.40
N GLY A 381 5.30 1.64 24.38
CA GLY A 381 4.72 2.36 25.51
C GLY A 381 5.35 3.74 25.78
N GLU A 382 6.11 4.29 24.84
CA GLU A 382 6.75 5.60 24.97
C GLU A 382 5.80 6.71 24.50
N ASN A 383 5.24 7.48 25.44
CA ASN A 383 4.42 8.68 25.15
C ASN A 383 5.28 9.94 24.95
N THR A 384 6.35 9.87 24.16
CA THR A 384 7.15 11.07 23.85
C THR A 384 6.52 11.79 22.66
N PRO A 385 6.13 13.07 22.79
CA PRO A 385 5.67 13.86 21.65
C PRO A 385 6.83 14.04 20.65
N ILE A 386 6.65 13.51 19.45
CA ILE A 386 7.55 13.75 18.32
C ILE A 386 7.05 15.01 17.60
N TRP A 387 7.92 16.00 17.42
CA TRP A 387 7.56 17.27 16.81
C TRP A 387 7.89 17.24 15.32
N LEU A 388 6.88 17.49 14.47
CA LEU A 388 7.09 17.74 13.05
C LEU A 388 7.74 19.12 12.90
N GLN A 389 9.02 19.16 12.53
CA GLN A 389 9.72 20.41 12.26
C GLN A 389 10.48 20.30 10.95
N ASN A 390 10.09 21.12 9.98
CA ASN A 390 10.65 21.10 8.64
C ASN A 390 12.15 21.39 8.66
N ILE A 391 12.90 20.62 7.88
CA ILE A 391 14.33 20.84 7.67
C ILE A 391 14.48 21.73 6.44
N ASP A 392 15.07 22.91 6.61
CA ASP A 392 15.54 23.78 5.55
C ASP A 392 16.73 23.10 4.85
N TYR A 393 16.44 22.49 3.70
CA TYR A 393 17.43 21.89 2.81
C TYR A 393 18.03 22.86 1.80
N THR A 394 17.65 24.14 1.82
CA THR A 394 18.13 25.13 0.85
C THR A 394 19.66 25.25 0.93
N ILE A 395 20.31 25.30 -0.23
CA ILE A 395 21.71 25.68 -0.34
C ILE A 395 21.78 27.21 -0.27
N LYS A 396 22.40 27.75 0.79
CA LYS A 396 22.61 29.20 0.96
C LYS A 396 23.97 29.56 0.34
N GLU A 397 23.95 30.53 -0.56
CA GLU A 397 25.15 31.11 -1.20
C GLU A 397 26.05 31.83 -0.20
#